data_AF-A0A060C6K0-F1
#
_entry.id   AF-A0A060C6K0-F1
#
_cell.length_a   1.000
_cell.length_b   1.000
_cell.length_c   1.000
_cell.angle_alpha   90.00
_cell.angle_beta   90.00
_cell.angle_gamma   90.00
#
_symmetry.space_group_name_H-M   'P 1'
#
loop_
_entity.id
_entity.type
_entity.pdbx_description
1 polymer ?
#
loop_
_entity_poly.entity_id
_entity_poly.type
_entity_poly.pdbx_seq_one_letter_code
_entity_poly.pdbx_strand_id
1 'polypeptide(L)'
;MSALAKNAKTLLNSTAAKTAETTYRETLSTEITTALALVESKSTSSSSATALAKKCRESATALQKAMDAVSASIEQQSGVDCDKLKCVALTFDDGPSAVNDSKLRDELDKLKVKATFFMIGKN
;
A
#
# COMPACT_ATOMS: atom_id res chain seq x y z
N MET A 1 12.17 -4.03 -5.55
CA MET A 1 11.31 -4.89 -6.40
C MET A 1 10.60 -5.97 -5.58
N SER A 2 11.27 -7.00 -5.02
CA SER A 2 10.57 -8.06 -4.26
C SER A 2 9.76 -7.57 -3.05
N ALA A 3 10.33 -6.72 -2.19
CA ALA A 3 9.60 -6.14 -1.05
C ALA A 3 8.41 -5.27 -1.49
N LEU A 4 8.59 -4.45 -2.52
CA LEU A 4 7.52 -3.62 -3.11
C LEU A 4 6.38 -4.49 -3.65
N ALA A 5 6.70 -5.55 -4.41
CA ALA A 5 5.69 -6.48 -4.93
C ALA A 5 4.95 -7.23 -3.81
N LYS A 6 5.62 -7.58 -2.71
CA LYS A 6 4.97 -8.15 -1.52
C LYS A 6 4.00 -7.15 -0.89
N ASN A 7 4.44 -5.92 -0.66
CA ASN A 7 3.59 -4.86 -0.10
C ASN A 7 2.38 -4.57 -1.00
N ALA A 8 2.59 -4.49 -2.31
CA ALA A 8 1.52 -4.34 -3.30
C ALA A 8 0.51 -5.48 -3.24
N LYS A 9 0.96 -6.73 -3.08
CA LYS A 9 0.08 -7.90 -2.94
C LYS A 9 -0.70 -7.88 -1.63
N THR A 10 -0.08 -7.46 -0.53
CA THR A 10 -0.77 -7.22 0.75
C THR A 10 -1.84 -6.16 0.61
N LEU A 11 -1.52 -5.03 -0.02
CA LEU A 11 -2.48 -3.95 -0.29
C LEU A 11 -3.65 -4.46 -1.14
N LEU A 12 -3.35 -5.16 -2.25
CA LEU A 12 -4.37 -5.79 -3.08
C LEU A 12 -5.27 -6.68 -2.21
N ASN A 13 -4.74 -7.65 -1.47
CA ASN A 13 -5.56 -8.54 -0.64
C ASN A 13 -6.43 -7.80 0.38
N SER A 14 -5.89 -6.78 1.05
CA SER A 14 -6.60 -6.01 2.09
C SER A 14 -7.76 -5.15 1.57
N THR A 15 -7.82 -4.93 0.25
CA THR A 15 -8.77 -4.01 -0.40
C THR A 15 -9.93 -4.72 -1.11
N ALA A 16 -9.96 -6.06 -1.08
CA ALA A 16 -10.94 -6.89 -1.78
C ALA A 16 -12.40 -6.55 -1.47
N ALA A 17 -12.69 -6.09 -0.26
CA ALA A 17 -14.04 -5.69 0.17
C ALA A 17 -14.25 -4.17 0.23
N LYS A 18 -13.21 -3.38 -0.05
CA LYS A 18 -13.21 -1.93 0.22
C LYS A 18 -13.36 -1.07 -1.03
N THR A 19 -12.85 -1.51 -2.19
CA THR A 19 -12.91 -0.74 -3.43
C THR A 19 -14.21 -1.00 -4.21
N ALA A 20 -14.98 0.06 -4.49
CA ALA A 20 -16.17 0.00 -5.33
C ALA A 20 -15.83 -0.05 -6.83
N GLU A 21 -14.59 0.31 -7.21
CA GLU A 21 -14.14 0.33 -8.60
C GLU A 21 -13.11 -0.78 -8.84
N THR A 22 -13.51 -1.84 -9.56
CA THR A 22 -12.70 -3.04 -9.84
C THR A 22 -11.46 -2.73 -10.68
N THR A 23 -11.50 -1.69 -11.50
CA THR A 23 -10.46 -1.25 -12.44
C THR A 23 -9.09 -1.00 -11.77
N TYR A 24 -9.05 -0.34 -10.62
CA TYR A 24 -7.78 -0.05 -9.94
C TYR A 24 -7.11 -1.31 -9.39
N ARG A 25 -7.91 -2.27 -8.91
CA ARG A 25 -7.39 -3.54 -8.39
C ARG A 25 -6.91 -4.46 -9.50
N GLU A 26 -7.58 -4.47 -10.64
CA GLU A 26 -7.12 -5.18 -11.85
C GLU A 26 -5.81 -4.61 -12.37
N THR A 27 -5.68 -3.28 -12.40
CA THR A 27 -4.44 -2.59 -12.77
C THR A 27 -3.31 -2.96 -11.80
N LEU A 28 -3.55 -2.88 -10.49
CA LEU A 28 -2.56 -3.26 -9.48
C LEU A 28 -2.15 -4.74 -9.59
N SER A 29 -3.11 -5.64 -9.83
CA SER A 29 -2.83 -7.07 -10.03
C SER A 29 -1.94 -7.32 -11.27
N THR A 30 -2.19 -6.58 -12.35
CA THR A 30 -1.40 -6.66 -13.59
C THR A 30 0.04 -6.17 -13.36
N GLU A 31 0.21 -5.04 -12.66
CA GLU A 31 1.53 -4.51 -12.34
C GLU A 31 2.31 -5.41 -11.38
N ILE A 32 1.64 -6.03 -10.40
CA ILE A 32 2.26 -7.04 -9.52
C ILE A 32 2.79 -8.21 -10.34
N THR A 33 1.97 -8.74 -11.25
CA THR A 33 2.34 -9.87 -12.11
C THR A 33 3.55 -9.53 -12.98
N THR A 34 3.54 -8.33 -13.58
CA THR A 34 4.64 -7.83 -14.41
C THR A 34 5.94 -7.67 -13.61
N ALA A 35 5.87 -7.09 -12.42
CA ALA A 35 7.02 -6.89 -11.54
C ALA A 35 7.61 -8.22 -11.03
N LEU A 36 6.77 -9.22 -10.72
CA LEU A 36 7.22 -10.55 -10.29
C LEU A 36 7.90 -11.31 -11.44
N ALA A 37 7.31 -11.31 -12.64
CA ALA A 37 7.91 -11.92 -13.82
C ALA A 37 9.29 -11.32 -14.15
N LEU A 38 9.46 -10.00 -13.95
CA LEU A 38 10.76 -9.34 -14.12
C LEU A 38 11.80 -9.79 -13.09
N VAL A 39 11.40 -10.03 -11.84
CA VAL A 39 12.30 -10.57 -10.80
C VAL A 39 12.73 -12.00 -11.13
N GLU A 40 11.82 -12.81 -11.67
CA GLU A 40 12.08 -14.20 -12.07
C GLU A 40 12.93 -14.29 -13.35
N SER A 41 12.81 -13.34 -14.27
CA SER A 41 13.57 -13.31 -15.55
C SER A 41 15.08 -13.07 -15.40
N LYS A 42 15.57 -12.85 -14.18
CA LYS A 42 16.98 -12.58 -13.87
C LYS A 42 17.93 -13.75 -14.17
N SER A 43 17.37 -14.93 -14.49
CA SER A 43 18.13 -16.17 -14.68
C SER A 43 18.42 -16.56 -16.14
N THR A 44 17.86 -15.89 -17.16
CA THR A 44 17.86 -16.45 -18.53
C THR A 44 18.13 -15.50 -19.71
N SER A 45 18.39 -14.20 -19.52
CA SER A 45 18.51 -13.27 -20.67
C SER A 45 19.89 -12.62 -20.85
N SER A 46 20.40 -12.68 -22.09
CA SER A 46 21.55 -11.94 -22.67
C SER A 46 21.32 -10.42 -22.77
N SER A 47 20.53 -9.86 -21.85
CA SER A 47 20.23 -8.44 -21.81
C SER A 47 21.31 -7.70 -21.01
N SER A 48 21.82 -6.61 -21.57
CA SER A 48 22.78 -5.74 -20.86
C SER A 48 22.20 -5.36 -19.50
N ALA A 49 23.01 -5.47 -18.44
CA ALA A 49 22.62 -5.18 -17.06
C ALA A 49 21.92 -3.81 -16.92
N THR A 50 22.30 -2.83 -17.76
CA THR A 50 21.70 -1.49 -17.83
C THR A 50 20.26 -1.51 -18.34
N ALA A 51 19.95 -2.32 -19.36
CA ALA A 51 18.60 -2.45 -19.91
C ALA A 51 17.65 -3.12 -18.89
N LEU A 52 18.14 -4.16 -18.20
CA LEU A 52 17.38 -4.81 -17.14
C LEU A 52 17.13 -3.87 -15.96
N ALA A 53 18.13 -3.07 -15.57
CA ALA A 53 17.99 -2.06 -14.52
C ALA A 53 16.96 -0.97 -14.90
N LYS A 54 16.95 -0.50 -16.16
CA LYS A 54 15.95 0.45 -16.65
C LYS A 54 14.55 -0.12 -16.58
N LYS A 55 14.34 -1.35 -17.06
CA LYS A 55 13.05 -2.04 -17.03
C LYS A 55 12.56 -2.30 -15.61
N CYS A 56 13.46 -2.63 -14.68
CA CYS A 56 13.13 -2.76 -13.26
C CYS A 56 12.70 -1.44 -12.62
N ARG A 57 13.32 -0.31 -12.98
CA ARG A 57 12.91 1.02 -12.48
C ARG A 57 11.54 1.42 -13.02
N GLU A 58 11.31 1.25 -14.32
CA GLU A 58 10.03 1.56 -14.96
C GLU A 58 8.89 0.73 -14.35
N SER A 59 9.11 -0.58 -14.17
CA SER A 59 8.14 -1.46 -13.52
C SER A 59 7.92 -1.09 -12.04
N ALA A 60 8.97 -0.71 -11.30
CA ALA A 60 8.82 -0.24 -9.92
C ALA A 60 7.97 1.04 -9.83
N THR A 61 8.18 1.99 -10.75
CA THR A 61 7.39 3.23 -10.81
C THR A 61 5.93 2.95 -11.18
N ALA A 62 5.69 2.09 -12.17
CA ALA A 62 4.32 1.71 -12.55
C ALA A 62 3.58 1.00 -11.41
N LEU A 63 4.26 0.08 -10.71
CA LEU A 63 3.71 -0.61 -9.55
C LEU A 63 3.40 0.35 -8.40
N GLN A 64 4.30 1.29 -8.09
CA GLN A 64 4.06 2.31 -7.07
C GLN A 64 2.83 3.17 -7.43
N LYS A 65 2.76 3.64 -8.68
CA LYS A 65 1.61 4.42 -9.16
C LYS A 65 0.28 3.67 -9.03
N ALA A 66 0.29 2.37 -9.30
CA ALA A 66 -0.91 1.54 -9.13
C ALA A 66 -1.30 1.36 -7.65
N MET A 67 -0.33 1.26 -6.74
CA MET A 67 -0.60 1.25 -5.29
C MET A 67 -1.18 2.59 -4.82
N ASP A 68 -0.64 3.70 -5.30
CA ASP A 68 -1.12 5.04 -4.96
C ASP A 68 -2.54 5.25 -5.46
N ALA A 69 -2.86 4.83 -6.69
CA ALA A 69 -4.21 4.90 -7.26
C ALA A 69 -5.24 4.08 -6.46
N VAL A 70 -4.88 2.87 -6.01
CA VAL A 70 -5.74 2.08 -5.12
C VAL A 70 -5.95 2.80 -3.79
N SER A 71 -4.91 3.40 -3.21
CA SER A 71 -5.00 4.13 -1.95
C SER A 71 -5.92 5.36 -2.09
N ALA A 72 -5.72 6.17 -3.13
CA ALA A 72 -6.56 7.31 -3.46
C ALA A 72 -8.03 6.91 -3.69
N SER A 73 -8.29 5.78 -4.34
CA SER A 73 -9.66 5.29 -4.54
C SER A 73 -10.37 4.99 -3.20
N ILE A 74 -9.64 4.46 -2.21
CA ILE A 74 -10.17 4.17 -0.88
C ILE A 74 -10.46 5.47 -0.10
N GLU A 75 -9.58 6.45 -0.22
CA GLU A 75 -9.76 7.79 0.37
C GLU A 75 -11.00 8.47 -0.22
N GLN A 76 -11.15 8.46 -1.54
CA GLN A 76 -12.32 9.02 -2.23
C GLN A 76 -13.62 8.35 -1.80
N GLN A 77 -13.63 7.02 -1.63
CA GLN A 77 -14.81 6.32 -1.09
C GLN A 77 -15.12 6.68 0.36
N SER A 78 -14.13 7.13 1.12
CA SER A 78 -14.33 7.65 2.48
C SER A 78 -14.92 9.06 2.47
N GLY A 79 -15.10 9.67 1.30
CA GLY A 79 -15.57 11.04 1.13
C GLY A 79 -14.50 12.10 1.46
N VAL A 80 -13.23 11.70 1.57
CA VAL A 80 -12.12 12.57 1.95
C VAL A 80 -11.20 12.75 0.74
N ASP A 81 -10.99 14.01 0.33
CA ASP A 81 -10.07 14.39 -0.74
C ASP A 81 -8.95 15.27 -0.17
N CYS A 82 -7.78 14.66 0.04
CA CYS A 82 -6.64 15.31 0.68
C CYS A 82 -5.85 16.26 -0.24
N ASP A 83 -6.14 16.30 -1.54
CA ASP A 83 -5.61 17.33 -2.44
C ASP A 83 -6.36 18.66 -2.28
N LYS A 84 -7.61 18.60 -1.79
CA LYS A 84 -8.43 19.78 -1.50
C LYS A 84 -8.45 20.15 -0.03
N LEU A 85 -8.44 19.17 0.86
CA LEU A 85 -8.53 19.36 2.32
C LEU A 85 -7.14 19.29 2.97
N LYS A 86 -6.94 20.01 4.07
CA LYS A 86 -5.72 19.90 4.87
C LYS A 86 -5.76 18.63 5.73
N CYS A 87 -5.41 17.49 5.12
CA CYS A 87 -5.39 16.21 5.80
C CYS A 87 -4.15 16.04 6.70
N VAL A 88 -4.35 15.36 7.83
CA VAL A 88 -3.28 14.82 8.67
C VAL A 88 -3.65 13.39 9.03
N ALA A 89 -2.68 12.48 8.95
CA ALA A 89 -2.83 11.10 9.41
C ALA A 89 -2.12 10.94 10.75
N LEU A 90 -2.87 10.62 11.81
CA LEU A 90 -2.28 10.27 13.10
C LEU A 90 -1.85 8.80 13.10
N THR A 91 -0.57 8.55 13.42
CA THR A 91 0.02 7.22 13.46
C THR A 91 0.61 6.93 14.84
N PHE A 92 0.39 5.73 15.36
CA PHE A 92 0.94 5.26 16.64
C PHE A 92 1.72 3.96 16.42
N ASP A 93 3.00 3.95 16.80
CA ASP A 93 3.92 2.81 16.69
C ASP A 93 4.03 2.03 18.03
N ASP A 94 4.67 0.87 17.99
CA ASP A 94 5.07 0.04 19.15
C ASP A 94 3.93 -0.52 20.02
N GLY A 95 2.69 -0.47 19.52
CA GLY A 95 1.54 -1.06 20.18
C GLY A 95 1.46 -2.60 20.06
N PRO A 96 0.60 -3.26 20.85
CA PRO A 96 -0.33 -2.65 21.79
C PRO A 96 0.25 -2.42 23.19
N SER A 97 0.02 -1.23 23.75
CA SER A 97 0.33 -0.94 25.16
C SER A 97 -0.79 -1.42 26.07
N ALA A 98 -0.46 -2.28 27.04
CA ALA A 98 -1.42 -2.77 28.04
C ALA A 98 -2.06 -1.68 28.90
N VAL A 99 -1.41 -0.51 29.01
CA VAL A 99 -1.83 0.59 29.90
C VAL A 99 -2.46 1.75 29.14
N ASN A 100 -1.93 2.08 27.96
CA ASN A 100 -2.26 3.34 27.27
C ASN A 100 -3.28 3.18 26.14
N ASP A 101 -3.37 2.01 25.51
CA ASP A 101 -4.16 1.85 24.28
C ASP A 101 -5.66 2.05 24.50
N SER A 102 -6.21 1.61 25.64
CA SER A 102 -7.62 1.81 25.95
C SER A 102 -7.96 3.30 26.04
N LYS A 103 -7.21 4.04 26.87
CA LYS A 103 -7.39 5.48 27.07
C LYS A 103 -7.22 6.26 25.76
N LEU A 104 -6.20 5.91 24.96
CA LEU A 104 -5.95 6.56 23.68
C LEU A 104 -7.11 6.35 22.71
N ARG A 105 -7.58 5.11 22.57
CA ARG A 105 -8.71 4.79 21.70
C ARG A 105 -10.00 5.46 22.17
N ASP A 106 -10.25 5.50 23.47
CA ASP A 106 -11.44 6.13 24.04
C ASP A 106 -11.47 7.64 23.74
N GLU A 107 -10.31 8.33 23.84
CA GLU A 107 -10.23 9.75 23.50
C GLU A 107 -10.37 9.99 21.98
N LEU A 108 -9.76 9.14 21.14
CA LEU A 108 -9.94 9.19 19.69
C LEU A 108 -11.41 9.01 19.28
N ASP A 109 -12.11 8.05 19.89
CA ASP A 109 -13.53 7.80 19.62
C ASP A 109 -14.42 8.96 20.09
N LYS A 110 -14.14 9.51 21.29
CA LYS A 110 -14.83 10.70 21.80
C LYS A 110 -14.67 11.92 20.88
N LEU A 111 -13.48 12.11 20.32
CA LEU A 111 -13.18 13.16 19.36
C LEU A 111 -13.64 12.81 17.93
N LYS A 112 -14.13 11.58 17.69
CA LYS A 112 -14.51 11.04 16.38
C LYS A 112 -13.37 11.09 15.35
N VAL A 113 -12.13 10.93 15.81
CA VAL A 113 -10.93 10.94 14.98
C VAL A 113 -10.50 9.51 14.67
N LYS A 114 -10.12 9.24 13.42
CA LYS A 114 -9.51 7.97 13.02
C LYS A 114 -7.99 8.08 13.07
N ALA A 115 -7.31 6.99 13.43
CA ALA A 115 -5.86 6.89 13.48
C ALA A 115 -5.39 5.50 13.00
N THR A 116 -4.12 5.40 12.62
CA THR A 116 -3.47 4.16 12.20
C THR A 116 -2.53 3.67 13.30
N PHE A 117 -2.61 2.37 13.61
CA PHE A 117 -1.76 1.74 14.62
C PHE A 117 -0.84 0.72 13.95
N PHE A 118 0.47 0.92 14.06
CA PHE A 118 1.47 -0.03 13.60
C PHE A 118 1.87 -0.93 14.78
N MET A 119 1.23 -2.10 14.83
CA MET A 119 1.37 -3.03 15.95
C MET A 119 2.55 -3.99 15.76
N ILE A 120 3.22 -4.32 16.87
CA ILE A 120 4.23 -5.37 16.93
C ILE A 120 3.52 -6.73 16.99
N GLY A 121 3.73 -7.55 15.96
CA GLY A 121 3.23 -8.92 15.90
C GLY A 121 4.01 -9.89 16.79
N LYS A 122 3.48 -11.10 16.98
CA LYS A 122 4.23 -12.23 17.54
C LYS A 122 4.85 -13.03 16.39
N ASN A 123 6.14 -13.35 16.51
CA ASN A 123 6.89 -14.21 15.58
C ASN A 123 6.65 -15.69 15.87
#